data_AF-A0A2N2RWD9-F1
#
_entry.id   AF-A0A2N2RWD9-F1
#
_cell.length_a   1.000
_cell.length_b   1.000
_cell.length_c   1.000
_cell.angle_alpha   90.00
_cell.angle_beta   90.00
_cell.angle_gamma   90.00
#
_symmetry.space_group_name_H-M   'P 1'
#
loop_
_entity.id
_entity.type
_entity.pdbx_description
1 polymer ?
#
loop_
_entity_poly.entity_id
_entity_poly.type
_entity_poly.pdbx_seq_one_letter_code
_entity_poly.pdbx_strand_id
1 'polypeptide(L)'
;MLKTLNLHFKQNKALLIAIAVSMLIHSLFLIGHQIEIPDTTFQQHTIEARLIHTTPVKKKPHATIVPTAKKALQDKPVATPALANEKQITASESASLVDVDVTKEALKQVANPVNETSETKTDSDIAVVPESVADTDSIEAYFSENPSAPSPQQIYHYIESEFEIKRGNDQTPAATAIMIFKKEATGAYSISSNTEAIGLASLFFNALTQTSEGTITEYGLQPSYYQYQYGKDERKLQFAQFSWSDGVIELNTAKGKETVSLTPGTQDLLSFMYQFMFVPPLENMQLNITNGKNLRHYAYEFVGEEKISTGLGILNTIHILHSGDKEAKTELWLATAYQYIPVKIRKTEKNGEVIEQTIRQLSTTMPE
;
A
#
# COMPACT_ATOMS: atom_id res chain seq x y z
N MET A 1 49.16 27.02 5.40
CA MET A 1 48.39 26.40 4.30
C MET A 1 48.32 24.88 4.36
N LEU A 2 49.37 24.12 4.74
CA LEU A 2 49.30 22.64 4.73
C LEU A 2 48.38 22.03 5.83
N LYS A 3 48.15 22.71 6.95
CA LYS A 3 47.29 22.19 8.04
C LYS A 3 45.79 22.26 7.72
N THR A 4 45.34 23.21 6.90
CA THR A 4 43.93 23.36 6.52
C THR A 4 43.51 22.35 5.44
N LEU A 5 44.45 21.91 4.60
CA LEU A 5 44.19 20.90 3.56
C LEU A 5 43.92 19.50 4.14
N ASN A 6 44.65 19.14 5.22
CA ASN A 6 44.50 17.85 5.90
C ASN A 6 43.18 17.73 6.67
N LEU A 7 42.57 18.84 7.08
CA LEU A 7 41.31 18.85 7.81
C LEU A 7 40.12 18.56 6.88
N HIS A 8 40.11 19.16 5.69
CA HIS A 8 39.08 18.90 4.66
C HIS A 8 39.13 17.46 4.11
N PHE A 9 40.33 16.87 4.00
CA PHE A 9 40.49 15.48 3.54
C PHE A 9 39.92 14.45 4.54
N LYS A 10 39.91 14.77 5.84
CA LYS A 10 39.42 13.85 6.88
C LYS A 10 37.90 13.92 7.04
N GLN A 11 37.29 15.09 6.79
CA GLN A 11 35.85 15.30 6.89
C GLN A 11 35.07 14.77 5.68
N ASN A 12 35.68 14.77 4.48
CA ASN A 12 34.99 14.42 3.22
C ASN A 12 35.53 13.14 2.57
N LYS A 13 35.99 12.17 3.38
CA LYS A 13 36.57 10.91 2.86
C LYS A 13 35.61 10.17 1.91
N ALA A 14 34.33 10.11 2.26
CA ALA A 14 33.32 9.45 1.44
C ALA A 14 33.14 10.13 0.06
N LEU A 15 33.11 11.47 0.03
CA LEU A 15 33.02 12.25 -1.21
C LEU A 15 34.26 12.04 -2.09
N LEU A 16 35.46 12.03 -1.50
CA LEU A 16 36.71 11.81 -2.23
C LEU A 16 36.81 10.38 -2.79
N ILE A 17 36.33 9.38 -2.04
CA ILE A 17 36.22 8.00 -2.53
C ILE A 17 35.22 7.93 -3.69
N ALA A 18 34.05 8.57 -3.57
CA ALA A 18 33.04 8.59 -4.63
C ALA A 18 33.55 9.25 -5.92
N ILE A 19 34.28 10.37 -5.80
CA ILE A 19 34.92 11.05 -6.94
C ILE A 19 35.99 10.15 -7.57
N ALA A 20 36.82 9.49 -6.76
CA ALA A 20 37.86 8.58 -7.26
C ALA A 20 37.26 7.36 -7.98
N VAL A 21 36.20 6.75 -7.44
CA VAL A 21 35.48 5.65 -8.07
C VAL A 21 34.81 6.10 -9.36
N SER A 22 34.18 7.28 -9.37
CA SER A 22 33.58 7.85 -10.57
C SER A 22 34.63 8.10 -11.67
N MET A 23 35.77 8.70 -11.33
CA MET A 23 36.86 8.89 -12.29
C MET A 23 37.43 7.55 -12.79
N LEU A 24 37.52 6.52 -11.93
CA LEU A 24 37.97 5.19 -12.33
C LEU A 24 37.01 4.56 -13.36
N ILE A 25 35.70 4.65 -13.13
CA ILE A 25 34.67 4.14 -14.05
C ILE A 25 34.75 4.87 -15.39
N HIS A 26 34.81 6.21 -15.37
CA HIS A 26 34.91 6.99 -16.61
C HIS A 26 36.23 6.72 -17.36
N SER A 27 37.33 6.51 -16.64
CA SER A 27 38.62 6.13 -17.22
C SER A 27 38.58 4.73 -17.84
N LEU A 28 37.89 3.77 -17.21
CA LEU A 28 37.64 2.43 -17.79
C LEU A 28 36.82 2.49 -19.09
N PHE A 29 35.85 3.41 -19.18
CA PHE A 29 35.06 3.61 -20.41
C PHE A 29 35.84 4.31 -21.53
N LEU A 30 36.81 5.17 -21.20
CA LEU A 30 37.66 5.86 -22.17
C LEU A 30 38.83 4.99 -22.65
N ILE A 31 39.31 4.05 -21.83
CA ILE A 31 40.38 3.10 -22.17
C ILE A 31 39.76 1.84 -22.80
N GLY A 32 39.17 2.03 -23.98
CA GLY A 32 39.12 1.05 -25.07
C GLY A 32 38.75 -0.41 -24.73
N HIS A 33 37.49 -0.68 -24.44
CA HIS A 33 36.88 -1.94 -24.88
C HIS A 33 35.75 -1.64 -25.84
N GLN A 34 35.98 -1.92 -27.12
CA GLN A 34 34.88 -2.17 -28.05
C GLN A 34 34.19 -3.43 -27.53
N ILE A 35 33.11 -3.23 -26.77
CA ILE A 35 32.22 -4.31 -26.40
C ILE A 35 31.56 -4.75 -27.71
N GLU A 36 32.13 -5.75 -28.36
CA GLU A 36 31.43 -6.50 -29.40
C GLU A 36 30.24 -7.17 -28.72
N ILE A 37 29.07 -6.58 -28.93
CA ILE A 37 27.81 -7.20 -28.56
C ILE A 37 27.72 -8.47 -29.42
N PRO A 38 27.60 -9.67 -28.82
CA PRO A 38 27.44 -10.87 -29.62
C PRO A 38 26.16 -10.72 -30.44
N ASP A 39 26.29 -10.89 -31.76
CA ASP A 39 25.15 -10.98 -32.67
C ASP A 39 24.21 -12.05 -32.14
N THR A 40 23.16 -11.61 -31.47
CA THR A 40 22.11 -12.48 -31.02
C THR A 40 21.19 -12.64 -32.21
N THR A 41 21.62 -13.46 -33.16
CA THR A 41 20.74 -13.97 -34.21
C THR A 41 19.68 -14.78 -33.49
N PHE A 42 18.60 -14.13 -33.07
CA PHE A 42 17.40 -14.80 -32.63
C PHE A 42 16.97 -15.69 -33.79
N GLN A 43 17.20 -17.00 -33.64
CA GLN A 43 16.56 -18.01 -34.45
C GLN A 43 15.06 -17.80 -34.28
N GLN A 44 14.43 -17.02 -35.17
CA GLN A 44 12.98 -16.90 -35.22
C GLN A 44 12.43 -18.30 -35.43
N HIS A 45 11.93 -18.91 -34.35
CA HIS A 45 11.14 -20.11 -34.45
C HIS A 45 9.80 -19.66 -35.02
N THR A 46 9.63 -19.84 -36.32
CA THR A 46 8.35 -19.62 -36.99
C THR A 46 7.35 -20.64 -36.42
N ILE A 47 6.36 -20.16 -35.66
CA ILE A 47 5.23 -21.01 -35.25
C ILE A 47 4.33 -21.20 -36.46
N GLU A 48 4.39 -22.36 -37.09
CA GLU A 48 3.41 -22.77 -38.09
C GLU A 48 2.14 -23.29 -37.41
N ALA A 49 1.15 -22.41 -37.26
CA ALA A 49 -0.20 -22.81 -36.85
C ALA A 49 -1.00 -23.28 -38.09
N ARG A 50 -1.33 -24.58 -38.14
CA ARG A 50 -2.25 -25.13 -39.14
C ARG A 50 -3.64 -25.32 -38.52
N LEU A 51 -4.64 -24.61 -39.03
CA LEU A 51 -6.04 -24.90 -38.68
C LEU A 51 -6.42 -26.28 -39.24
N ILE A 52 -6.64 -27.24 -38.35
CA ILE A 52 -7.37 -28.47 -38.67
C ILE A 52 -8.85 -28.20 -38.50
N HIS A 53 -9.60 -28.23 -39.60
CA HIS A 53 -11.04 -28.29 -39.54
C HIS A 53 -11.43 -29.66 -38.98
N THR A 54 -11.97 -29.70 -37.77
CA THR A 54 -12.63 -30.90 -37.27
C THR A 54 -13.88 -31.14 -38.11
N THR A 55 -14.02 -32.36 -38.63
CA THR A 55 -15.21 -32.76 -39.35
C THR A 55 -16.40 -32.73 -38.38
N PRO A 56 -17.50 -32.02 -38.69
CA PRO A 56 -18.68 -32.06 -37.85
C PRO A 56 -19.26 -33.48 -37.88
N VAL A 57 -19.49 -34.05 -36.70
CA VAL A 57 -20.22 -35.30 -36.54
C VAL A 57 -21.58 -35.17 -37.22
N LYS A 58 -21.83 -36.06 -38.18
CA LYS A 58 -23.01 -36.12 -39.03
C LYS A 58 -24.27 -36.36 -38.19
N LYS A 59 -25.01 -35.30 -37.82
CA LYS A 59 -26.42 -35.42 -37.46
C LYS A 59 -27.20 -35.80 -38.72
N LYS A 60 -28.05 -36.83 -38.64
CA LYS A 60 -28.91 -37.31 -39.75
C LYS A 60 -29.84 -36.17 -40.22
N PRO A 61 -29.93 -35.88 -41.53
CA PRO A 61 -30.88 -34.90 -42.05
C PRO A 61 -32.28 -35.48 -42.22
N HIS A 62 -33.28 -34.76 -41.69
CA HIS A 62 -34.64 -34.77 -42.19
C HIS A 62 -34.73 -33.91 -43.46
N ALA A 63 -35.79 -34.11 -44.24
CA ALA A 63 -35.83 -33.95 -45.69
C ALA A 63 -35.64 -32.54 -46.27
N THR A 64 -35.12 -32.60 -47.49
CA THR A 64 -34.86 -31.62 -48.54
C THR A 64 -35.99 -30.62 -48.85
N ILE A 65 -35.61 -29.36 -49.09
CA ILE A 65 -36.22 -28.51 -50.12
C ILE A 65 -35.12 -27.70 -50.83
N VAL A 66 -35.15 -27.74 -52.16
CA VAL A 66 -34.19 -27.12 -53.11
C VAL A 66 -34.87 -25.88 -53.76
N PRO A 67 -34.23 -25.12 -54.66
CA PRO A 67 -33.49 -23.88 -54.43
C PRO A 67 -34.13 -22.66 -55.12
N THR A 68 -33.56 -21.46 -54.96
CA THR A 68 -33.58 -20.49 -56.08
C THR A 68 -32.34 -19.59 -56.08
N ALA A 69 -31.72 -19.51 -57.26
CA ALA A 69 -30.50 -18.80 -57.57
C ALA A 69 -30.78 -17.40 -58.13
N LYS A 70 -29.81 -16.48 -57.94
CA LYS A 70 -29.37 -15.34 -58.81
C LYS A 70 -28.60 -14.35 -57.91
N LYS A 71 -27.55 -13.63 -58.31
CA LYS A 71 -26.73 -13.52 -59.53
C LYS A 71 -25.48 -12.69 -59.13
N ALA A 72 -24.38 -12.90 -59.83
CA ALA A 72 -23.05 -12.32 -59.64
C ALA A 72 -22.92 -10.80 -59.89
N LEU A 73 -21.81 -10.18 -59.44
CA LEU A 73 -20.77 -9.45 -60.23
C LEU A 73 -19.85 -8.60 -59.29
N GLN A 74 -18.55 -8.94 -59.19
CA GLN A 74 -17.33 -8.21 -59.68
C GLN A 74 -16.77 -7.11 -58.73
N ASP A 75 -15.55 -7.27 -58.16
CA ASP A 75 -14.21 -6.82 -58.64
C ASP A 75 -14.06 -5.26 -58.63
N LYS A 76 -13.04 -4.54 -58.10
CA LYS A 76 -11.60 -4.76 -57.80
C LYS A 76 -11.04 -3.49 -57.03
N PRO A 77 -9.72 -3.13 -56.93
CA PRO A 77 -8.96 -3.09 -55.66
C PRO A 77 -8.15 -1.77 -55.33
N VAL A 78 -7.26 -1.89 -54.33
CA VAL A 78 -5.96 -1.19 -54.05
C VAL A 78 -5.97 0.19 -53.35
N ALA A 79 -5.27 0.30 -52.21
CA ALA A 79 -3.95 0.96 -52.08
C ALA A 79 -3.72 1.65 -50.71
N THR A 80 -2.76 1.13 -49.95
CA THR A 80 -1.85 1.92 -49.08
C THR A 80 -0.72 2.47 -49.97
N PRO A 81 -0.01 3.56 -49.60
CA PRO A 81 1.20 3.39 -48.76
C PRO A 81 1.60 4.60 -47.86
N ALA A 82 2.38 4.29 -46.80
CA ALA A 82 3.61 4.97 -46.31
C ALA A 82 3.58 6.48 -45.91
N LEU A 83 4.39 7.07 -45.01
CA LEU A 83 5.51 6.69 -44.12
C LEU A 83 5.86 7.96 -43.27
N ALA A 84 6.56 7.75 -42.15
CA ALA A 84 7.67 8.55 -41.59
C ALA A 84 7.47 9.68 -40.53
N ASN A 85 8.25 9.48 -39.45
CA ASN A 85 9.16 10.38 -38.70
C ASN A 85 8.73 11.21 -37.47
N GLU A 86 9.16 10.71 -36.30
CA GLU A 86 10.24 11.24 -35.43
C GLU A 86 10.23 12.72 -34.98
N LYS A 87 10.10 12.95 -33.65
CA LYS A 87 11.11 13.72 -32.87
C LYS A 87 10.94 13.62 -31.35
N GLN A 88 12.06 13.34 -30.69
CA GLN A 88 12.32 13.37 -29.25
C GLN A 88 12.82 14.76 -28.84
N ILE A 89 12.43 15.24 -27.65
CA ILE A 89 13.05 16.39 -26.96
C ILE A 89 13.45 15.95 -25.55
N THR A 90 14.70 16.25 -25.25
CA THR A 90 15.44 16.14 -24.00
C THR A 90 14.98 17.12 -22.92
N ALA A 91 14.99 16.71 -21.66
CA ALA A 91 15.18 17.62 -20.53
C ALA A 91 16.03 16.93 -19.44
N SER A 92 17.07 17.63 -19.03
CA SER A 92 17.95 17.34 -17.90
C SER A 92 17.62 18.38 -16.84
N GLU A 93 17.29 17.99 -15.60
CA GLU A 93 17.63 18.85 -14.46
C GLU A 93 17.69 18.07 -13.14
N SER A 94 18.68 18.51 -12.37
CA SER A 94 19.22 18.04 -11.10
C SER A 94 18.39 18.56 -9.92
N ALA A 95 18.21 17.77 -8.86
CA ALA A 95 18.21 18.29 -7.47
C ALA A 95 18.41 17.17 -6.44
N SER A 96 19.39 17.40 -5.57
CA SER A 96 19.81 16.59 -4.44
C SER A 96 19.01 16.88 -3.17
N LEU A 97 18.89 15.85 -2.31
CA LEU A 97 19.01 15.82 -0.84
C LEU A 97 18.27 16.85 0.02
N VAL A 98 17.45 16.36 0.97
CA VAL A 98 17.46 16.86 2.37
C VAL A 98 17.20 15.71 3.35
N ASP A 99 18.25 15.30 4.06
CA ASP A 99 18.17 14.65 5.37
C ASP A 99 17.68 15.66 6.40
N VAL A 100 16.67 15.30 7.21
CA VAL A 100 16.48 15.93 8.52
C VAL A 100 16.22 14.86 9.57
N ASP A 101 17.30 14.46 10.22
CA ASP A 101 17.28 13.86 11.55
C ASP A 101 17.28 15.03 12.56
N VAL A 102 16.16 15.24 13.27
CA VAL A 102 16.12 16.14 14.43
C VAL A 102 16.13 15.28 15.68
N THR A 103 17.28 15.19 16.33
CA THR A 103 17.34 14.88 17.76
C THR A 103 18.00 16.02 18.55
N LYS A 104 17.32 16.33 19.65
CA LYS A 104 17.52 17.31 20.73
C LYS A 104 18.96 17.45 21.26
N GLU A 105 19.31 18.65 21.76
CA GLU A 105 19.45 18.93 23.21
C GLU A 105 19.96 20.36 23.51
N ALA A 106 19.34 21.02 24.49
CA ALA A 106 20.02 21.94 25.41
C ALA A 106 19.27 22.00 26.75
N LEU A 107 20.05 21.95 27.84
CA LEU A 107 19.77 21.54 29.21
C LEU A 107 19.32 22.69 30.16
N LYS A 108 18.51 22.32 31.17
CA LYS A 108 18.61 22.56 32.66
C LYS A 108 19.05 23.96 33.17
N GLN A 109 18.63 24.54 34.30
CA GLN A 109 17.95 24.15 35.55
C GLN A 109 17.68 25.48 36.33
N VAL A 110 16.75 25.52 37.30
CA VAL A 110 16.94 26.07 38.67
C VAL A 110 15.63 26.00 39.50
N ALA A 111 15.78 25.37 40.67
CA ALA A 111 15.09 25.49 41.97
C ALA A 111 13.57 25.21 42.20
N ASN A 112 13.36 24.27 43.13
CA ASN A 112 12.17 23.89 43.94
C ASN A 112 11.89 24.90 45.10
N PRO A 113 10.92 24.67 46.02
CA PRO A 113 9.50 24.26 45.92
C PRO A 113 8.57 25.16 46.81
N VAL A 114 7.28 24.78 46.96
CA VAL A 114 6.37 24.97 48.14
C VAL A 114 4.97 25.52 47.80
N ASN A 115 3.98 24.66 48.11
CA ASN A 115 2.61 24.80 48.60
C ASN A 115 1.51 25.68 47.96
N GLU A 116 0.37 24.99 47.80
CA GLU A 116 -1.00 25.32 48.20
C GLU A 116 -1.89 26.30 47.43
N THR A 117 -3.15 25.83 47.36
CA THR A 117 -4.45 26.50 47.23
C THR A 117 -5.06 26.69 45.85
N SER A 118 -6.18 25.97 45.70
CA SER A 118 -7.32 26.17 44.83
C SER A 118 -7.67 27.64 44.61
N GLU A 119 -7.94 28.03 43.35
CA GLU A 119 -9.07 28.90 43.03
C GLU A 119 -9.65 28.55 41.66
N THR A 120 -10.94 28.26 41.67
CA THR A 120 -11.84 28.16 40.54
C THR A 120 -11.98 29.54 39.88
N LYS A 121 -11.64 29.66 38.60
CA LYS A 121 -12.24 30.67 37.73
C LYS A 121 -12.58 30.08 36.37
N THR A 122 -13.88 29.95 36.19
CA THR A 122 -14.60 29.91 34.93
C THR A 122 -14.12 31.06 34.05
N ASP A 123 -13.63 30.74 32.85
CA ASP A 123 -13.81 31.65 31.72
C ASP A 123 -14.09 30.82 30.48
N SER A 124 -15.14 31.26 29.79
CA SER A 124 -15.73 30.61 28.64
C SER A 124 -15.02 31.11 27.40
N ASP A 125 -14.37 30.22 26.67
CA ASP A 125 -14.11 30.46 25.25
C ASP A 125 -14.09 29.11 24.52
N ILE A 126 -15.29 28.62 24.21
CA ILE A 126 -15.49 27.50 23.31
C ILE A 126 -15.26 28.03 21.90
N ALA A 127 -14.02 27.88 21.42
CA ALA A 127 -13.75 27.93 20.00
C ALA A 127 -14.47 26.74 19.33
N VAL A 128 -15.53 27.07 18.61
CA VAL A 128 -16.33 26.15 17.79
C VAL A 128 -15.41 25.47 16.78
N VAL A 129 -15.09 24.20 17.03
CA VAL A 129 -14.60 23.27 16.01
C VAL A 129 -15.82 22.91 15.16
N PRO A 130 -15.79 23.04 13.81
CA PRO A 130 -16.92 22.64 13.00
C PRO A 130 -17.04 21.11 13.08
N GLU A 131 -18.15 20.67 13.64
CA GLU A 131 -18.63 19.30 13.61
C GLU A 131 -18.94 18.96 12.14
N SER A 132 -18.04 18.17 11.53
CA SER A 132 -18.24 17.58 10.21
C SER A 132 -19.34 16.53 10.36
N VAL A 133 -20.58 16.95 10.11
CA VAL A 133 -21.72 16.06 9.98
C VAL A 133 -21.52 15.20 8.73
N ALA A 134 -20.98 13.99 8.93
CA ALA A 134 -21.22 12.91 7.98
C ALA A 134 -22.74 12.74 7.85
N ASP A 135 -23.26 12.86 6.63
CA ASP A 135 -24.67 12.78 6.33
C ASP A 135 -25.19 11.38 6.68
N THR A 136 -25.79 11.25 7.86
CA THR A 136 -26.20 9.95 8.43
C THR A 136 -27.24 9.28 7.53
N ASP A 137 -28.05 10.08 6.83
CA ASP A 137 -29.02 9.64 5.83
C ASP A 137 -28.34 8.93 4.64
N SER A 138 -27.12 9.36 4.26
CA SER A 138 -26.36 8.74 3.16
C SER A 138 -25.77 7.37 3.55
N ILE A 139 -25.39 7.19 4.82
CA ILE A 139 -24.86 5.91 5.33
C ILE A 139 -26.01 4.90 5.52
N GLU A 140 -27.13 5.32 6.11
CA GLU A 140 -28.31 4.46 6.31
C GLU A 140 -28.96 4.05 4.97
N ALA A 141 -29.00 4.95 3.99
CA ALA A 141 -29.49 4.63 2.65
C ALA A 141 -28.60 3.60 1.93
N TYR A 142 -27.27 3.70 2.04
CA TYR A 142 -26.35 2.74 1.43
C TYR A 142 -26.58 1.31 1.94
N PHE A 143 -26.67 1.11 3.26
CA PHE A 143 -26.88 -0.22 3.83
C PHE A 143 -28.30 -0.76 3.62
N SER A 144 -29.29 0.13 3.50
CA SER A 144 -30.67 -0.24 3.19
C SER A 144 -30.81 -0.73 1.74
N GLU A 145 -30.05 -0.14 0.79
CA GLU A 145 -30.08 -0.53 -0.63
C GLU A 145 -29.06 -1.63 -0.98
N ASN A 146 -27.96 -1.75 -0.23
CA ASN A 146 -26.93 -2.78 -0.40
C ASN A 146 -26.74 -3.59 0.90
N PRO A 147 -27.66 -4.51 1.24
CA PRO A 147 -27.57 -5.34 2.45
C PRO A 147 -26.44 -6.40 2.39
N SER A 148 -25.46 -6.23 1.50
CA SER A 148 -24.32 -7.13 1.29
C SER A 148 -23.27 -6.94 2.38
N ALA A 149 -23.69 -7.05 3.65
CA ALA A 149 -22.77 -7.49 4.68
C ALA A 149 -22.27 -8.87 4.26
N PRO A 150 -20.95 -9.12 4.20
CA PRO A 150 -20.44 -10.43 3.87
C PRO A 150 -21.03 -11.45 4.85
N SER A 151 -21.73 -12.46 4.33
CA SER A 151 -22.24 -13.55 5.16
C SER A 151 -21.05 -14.21 5.87
N PRO A 152 -21.08 -14.39 7.21
CA PRO A 152 -19.97 -15.00 7.96
C PRO A 152 -19.52 -16.37 7.43
N GLN A 153 -20.37 -17.04 6.64
CA GLN A 153 -20.11 -18.35 6.06
C GLN A 153 -19.27 -18.33 4.78
N GLN A 154 -19.04 -17.16 4.17
CA GLN A 154 -18.39 -17.07 2.85
C GLN A 154 -17.14 -16.16 2.86
N ILE A 155 -16.39 -16.13 3.97
CA ILE A 155 -15.16 -15.34 4.09
C ILE A 155 -13.96 -16.08 3.49
N TYR A 156 -13.13 -15.38 2.71
CA TYR A 156 -11.89 -15.93 2.16
C TYR A 156 -11.03 -16.67 3.21
N HIS A 157 -10.53 -17.84 2.85
CA HIS A 157 -9.56 -18.60 3.66
C HIS A 157 -8.13 -18.14 3.43
N TYR A 158 -7.86 -17.64 2.21
CA TYR A 158 -6.56 -17.15 1.80
C TYR A 158 -6.76 -15.92 0.93
N ILE A 159 -5.95 -14.89 1.17
CA ILE A 159 -5.83 -13.73 0.29
C ILE A 159 -4.35 -13.41 0.16
N GLU A 160 -3.88 -13.27 -1.07
CA GLU A 160 -2.58 -12.69 -1.38
C GLU A 160 -2.79 -11.47 -2.27
N SER A 161 -2.29 -10.33 -1.82
CA SER A 161 -2.43 -9.05 -2.49
C SER A 161 -1.06 -8.45 -2.76
N GLU A 162 -0.75 -8.19 -4.03
CA GLU A 162 0.46 -7.48 -4.45
C GLU A 162 0.11 -6.01 -4.71
N PHE A 163 0.86 -5.09 -4.11
CA PHE A 163 0.72 -3.65 -4.30
C PHE A 163 1.98 -3.06 -4.94
N GLU A 164 1.80 -2.09 -5.83
CA GLU A 164 2.83 -1.09 -6.11
C GLU A 164 2.74 0.04 -5.10
N ILE A 165 3.90 0.57 -4.72
CA ILE A 165 4.00 1.71 -3.82
C ILE A 165 4.72 2.85 -4.52
N LYS A 166 4.05 4.00 -4.59
CA LYS A 166 4.59 5.26 -5.09
C LYS A 166 4.82 6.21 -3.91
N ARG A 167 5.81 7.08 -4.04
CA ARG A 167 6.22 8.02 -3.00
C ARG A 167 6.42 9.41 -3.60
N GLY A 168 5.83 10.42 -2.96
CA GLY A 168 5.83 11.78 -3.46
C GLY A 168 4.99 11.95 -4.71
N ASN A 169 5.39 12.88 -5.59
CA ASN A 169 4.71 13.16 -6.85
C ASN A 169 5.23 12.32 -8.03
N ASP A 170 6.22 11.44 -7.80
CA ASP A 170 6.72 10.55 -8.83
C ASP A 170 5.67 9.48 -9.14
N GLN A 171 5.43 9.25 -10.42
CA GLN A 171 4.53 8.22 -10.91
C GLN A 171 5.21 6.85 -11.02
N THR A 172 6.53 6.81 -10.83
CA THR A 172 7.32 5.59 -10.82
C THR A 172 7.18 4.88 -9.47
N PRO A 173 6.83 3.58 -9.43
CA PRO A 173 6.84 2.82 -8.19
C PRO A 173 8.24 2.82 -7.55
N ALA A 174 8.29 3.03 -6.25
CA ALA A 174 9.51 3.00 -5.44
C ALA A 174 9.65 1.68 -4.65
N ALA A 175 8.56 0.95 -4.46
CA ALA A 175 8.53 -0.32 -3.76
C ALA A 175 7.35 -1.20 -4.23
N THR A 176 7.40 -2.48 -3.87
CA THR A 176 6.26 -3.40 -3.93
C THR A 176 5.96 -3.91 -2.53
N ALA A 177 4.70 -4.26 -2.27
CA ALA A 177 4.31 -4.96 -1.04
C ALA A 177 3.48 -6.20 -1.36
N ILE A 178 3.77 -7.30 -0.68
CA ILE A 178 2.96 -8.52 -0.70
C ILE A 178 2.31 -8.66 0.68
N MET A 179 0.98 -8.63 0.71
CA MET A 179 0.18 -8.88 1.90
C MET A 179 -0.51 -10.22 1.79
N ILE A 180 -0.43 -11.05 2.82
CA ILE A 180 -1.04 -12.37 2.86
C ILE A 180 -1.91 -12.48 4.11
N PHE A 181 -3.20 -12.72 3.93
CA PHE A 181 -4.14 -13.12 4.98
C PHE A 181 -4.39 -14.62 4.89
N LYS A 182 -4.38 -15.30 6.04
CA LYS A 182 -4.73 -16.71 6.19
C LYS A 182 -5.70 -16.89 7.35
N LYS A 183 -6.75 -17.65 7.10
CA LYS A 183 -7.66 -18.16 8.12
C LYS A 183 -7.42 -19.65 8.32
N GLU A 184 -7.19 -20.04 9.57
CA GLU A 184 -7.01 -21.42 9.97
C GLU A 184 -8.36 -22.08 10.31
N ALA A 185 -8.43 -23.41 10.20
CA ALA A 185 -9.63 -24.18 10.53
C ALA A 185 -10.05 -24.04 12.01
N THR A 186 -9.12 -23.67 12.89
CA THR A 186 -9.37 -23.44 14.33
C THR A 186 -10.06 -22.11 14.62
N GLY A 187 -10.22 -21.23 13.62
CA GLY A 187 -10.69 -19.85 13.81
C GLY A 187 -9.58 -18.86 14.13
N ALA A 188 -8.31 -19.29 14.18
CA ALA A 188 -7.16 -18.39 14.22
C ALA A 188 -6.93 -17.74 12.84
N TYR A 189 -6.31 -16.57 12.83
CA TYR A 189 -5.85 -15.92 11.60
C TYR A 189 -4.38 -15.50 11.70
N SER A 190 -3.74 -15.35 10.55
CA SER A 190 -2.46 -14.64 10.41
C SER A 190 -2.48 -13.70 9.22
N ILE A 191 -1.84 -12.54 9.38
CA ILE A 191 -1.63 -11.55 8.33
C ILE A 191 -0.14 -11.23 8.32
N SER A 192 0.47 -11.23 7.14
CA SER A 192 1.83 -10.74 6.96
C SER A 192 1.89 -9.74 5.82
N SER A 193 2.77 -8.75 5.94
CA SER A 193 3.09 -7.79 4.89
C SER A 193 4.60 -7.70 4.75
N ASN A 194 5.10 -7.85 3.53
CA ASN A 194 6.50 -7.68 3.19
C ASN A 194 6.60 -6.63 2.09
N THR A 195 7.25 -5.51 2.40
CA THR A 195 7.48 -4.40 1.48
C THR A 195 8.96 -4.31 1.14
N GLU A 196 9.28 -4.27 -0.15
CA GLU A 196 10.65 -4.18 -0.66
C GLU A 196 10.78 -3.02 -1.66
N ALA A 197 11.84 -2.23 -1.51
CA ALA A 197 12.15 -1.16 -2.46
C ALA A 197 12.68 -1.72 -3.78
N ILE A 198 12.30 -1.10 -4.90
CA ILE A 198 12.70 -1.55 -6.24
C ILE A 198 13.79 -0.66 -6.85
N GLY A 199 14.62 -1.25 -7.70
CA GLY A 199 15.66 -0.51 -8.45
C GLY A 199 16.58 0.30 -7.54
N LEU A 200 16.87 1.54 -7.94
CA LEU A 200 17.77 2.44 -7.20
C LEU A 200 17.22 2.84 -5.82
N ALA A 201 15.89 2.75 -5.60
CA ALA A 201 15.28 3.06 -4.31
C ALA A 201 15.77 2.09 -3.21
N SER A 202 16.15 0.86 -3.57
CA SER A 202 16.72 -0.15 -2.65
C SER A 202 18.05 0.27 -2.01
N LEU A 203 18.75 1.25 -2.59
CA LEU A 203 19.98 1.81 -2.01
C LEU A 203 19.70 2.74 -0.82
N PHE A 204 18.47 3.27 -0.72
CA PHE A 204 18.09 4.28 0.26
C PHE A 204 17.05 3.76 1.26
N PHE A 205 16.24 2.77 0.88
CA PHE A 205 15.16 2.24 1.69
C PHE A 205 15.37 0.76 2.01
N ASN A 206 15.15 0.42 3.27
CA ASN A 206 15.18 -0.96 3.73
C ASN A 206 13.81 -1.61 3.56
N ALA A 207 13.79 -2.94 3.53
CA ALA A 207 12.55 -3.69 3.58
C ALA A 207 11.75 -3.38 4.87
N LEU A 208 10.43 -3.42 4.77
CA LEU A 208 9.52 -3.33 5.90
C LEU A 208 8.74 -4.63 5.99
N THR A 209 8.75 -5.25 7.17
CA THR A 209 7.90 -6.41 7.46
C THR A 209 6.95 -6.11 8.61
N GLN A 210 5.72 -6.62 8.47
CA GLN A 210 4.69 -6.54 9.50
C GLN A 210 3.98 -7.88 9.63
N THR A 211 3.56 -8.23 10.84
CA THR A 211 2.71 -9.40 11.09
C THR A 211 1.60 -9.07 12.08
N SER A 212 0.43 -9.68 11.91
CA SER A 212 -0.68 -9.67 12.85
C SER A 212 -1.21 -11.08 13.00
N GLU A 213 -1.48 -11.50 14.22
CA GLU A 213 -2.04 -12.81 14.56
C GLU A 213 -3.14 -12.63 15.58
N GLY A 214 -4.14 -13.50 15.54
CA GLY A 214 -5.25 -13.46 16.48
C GLY A 214 -6.33 -14.49 16.18
N THR A 215 -7.52 -14.21 16.67
CA THR A 215 -8.70 -15.06 16.49
C THR A 215 -9.80 -14.31 15.77
N ILE A 216 -10.59 -15.03 14.98
CA ILE A 216 -11.80 -14.51 14.36
C ILE A 216 -12.96 -14.76 15.34
N THR A 217 -13.71 -13.71 15.64
CA THR A 217 -14.87 -13.71 16.54
C THR A 217 -16.13 -13.32 15.78
N GLU A 218 -17.29 -13.33 16.45
CA GLU A 218 -18.53 -12.78 15.88
C GLU A 218 -18.45 -11.28 15.56
N TYR A 219 -17.51 -10.56 16.17
CA TYR A 219 -17.25 -9.13 15.93
C TYR A 219 -16.08 -8.88 14.95
N GLY A 220 -15.61 -9.93 14.26
CA GLY A 220 -14.48 -9.87 13.34
C GLY A 220 -13.14 -10.20 13.99
N LEU A 221 -12.08 -9.56 13.52
CA LEU A 221 -10.71 -9.89 13.94
C LEU A 221 -10.45 -9.38 15.36
N GLN A 222 -9.89 -10.26 16.19
CA GLN A 222 -9.44 -9.94 17.53
C GLN A 222 -7.93 -10.25 17.64
N PRO A 223 -7.05 -9.25 17.44
CA PRO A 223 -5.61 -9.45 17.43
C PRO A 223 -5.07 -9.88 18.79
N SER A 224 -4.15 -10.85 18.83
CA SER A 224 -3.37 -11.22 20.02
C SER A 224 -1.93 -10.71 19.95
N TYR A 225 -1.39 -10.54 18.74
CA TYR A 225 -0.03 -10.08 18.51
C TYR A 225 0.08 -9.24 17.24
N TYR A 226 0.89 -8.19 17.29
CA TYR A 226 1.27 -7.41 16.11
C TYR A 226 2.75 -7.06 16.15
N GLN A 227 3.44 -7.10 15.01
CA GLN A 227 4.84 -6.73 14.87
C GLN A 227 5.06 -5.82 13.67
N TYR A 228 6.00 -4.90 13.82
CA TYR A 228 6.54 -4.05 12.75
C TYR A 228 8.06 -4.02 12.84
N GLN A 229 8.74 -4.22 11.71
CA GLN A 229 10.19 -4.24 11.62
C GLN A 229 10.66 -3.54 10.34
N TYR A 230 11.39 -2.43 10.48
CA TYR A 230 12.01 -1.73 9.35
C TYR A 230 13.50 -2.06 9.24
N GLY A 231 13.90 -2.73 8.16
CA GLY A 231 15.23 -3.28 7.96
C GLY A 231 15.57 -4.38 8.96
N LYS A 232 16.87 -4.66 9.14
CA LYS A 232 17.35 -5.73 10.05
C LYS A 232 17.81 -5.23 11.42
N ASP A 233 17.62 -3.93 11.70
CA ASP A 233 18.04 -3.32 12.96
C ASP A 233 16.99 -3.61 14.03
N GLU A 234 17.35 -4.41 15.04
CA GLU A 234 16.47 -4.75 16.17
C GLU A 234 15.97 -3.51 16.92
N ARG A 235 16.69 -2.38 16.85
CA ARG A 235 16.23 -1.12 17.47
C ARG A 235 15.02 -0.52 16.77
N LYS A 236 14.69 -1.01 15.57
CA LYS A 236 13.52 -0.63 14.77
C LYS A 236 12.40 -1.66 14.85
N LEU A 237 12.56 -2.69 15.67
CA LEU A 237 11.50 -3.61 16.05
C LEU A 237 10.53 -2.89 16.99
N GLN A 238 9.23 -3.02 16.70
CA GLN A 238 8.18 -2.68 17.63
C GLN A 238 7.06 -3.70 17.53
N PHE A 239 6.46 -4.05 18.66
CA PHE A 239 5.39 -5.04 18.69
C PHE A 239 4.37 -4.74 19.80
N ALA A 240 3.16 -5.25 19.63
CA ALA A 240 2.09 -5.18 20.60
C ALA A 240 1.60 -6.59 20.97
N GLN A 241 1.36 -6.82 22.26
CA GLN A 241 0.70 -8.01 22.78
C GLN A 241 -0.61 -7.63 23.42
N PHE A 242 -1.69 -8.30 23.03
CA PHE A 242 -3.05 -7.97 23.46
C PHE A 242 -3.54 -9.03 24.46
N SER A 243 -3.70 -8.64 25.71
CA SER A 243 -4.25 -9.50 26.76
C SER A 243 -5.73 -9.15 26.98
N TRP A 244 -6.61 -9.72 26.15
CA TRP A 244 -8.06 -9.45 26.20
C TRP A 244 -8.70 -9.82 27.54
N SER A 245 -8.26 -10.92 28.17
CA SER A 245 -8.74 -11.32 29.50
C SER A 245 -8.40 -10.29 30.58
N ASP A 246 -7.28 -9.60 30.41
CA ASP A 246 -6.71 -8.70 31.40
C ASP A 246 -7.06 -7.23 31.08
N GLY A 247 -7.65 -6.97 29.93
CA GLY A 247 -8.03 -5.62 29.48
C GLY A 247 -6.83 -4.71 29.22
N VAL A 248 -5.68 -5.27 28.82
CA VAL A 248 -4.45 -4.49 28.58
C VAL A 248 -3.75 -4.86 27.27
N ILE A 249 -2.98 -3.91 26.74
CA ILE A 249 -2.06 -4.10 25.63
C ILE A 249 -0.65 -3.68 26.06
N GLU A 250 0.33 -4.56 25.84
CA GLU A 250 1.76 -4.28 26.07
C GLU A 250 2.41 -3.85 24.76
N LEU A 251 2.81 -2.58 24.69
CA LEU A 251 3.53 -1.98 23.58
C LEU A 251 5.03 -2.03 23.84
N ASN A 252 5.79 -2.53 22.87
CA ASN A 252 7.22 -2.78 23.03
C ASN A 252 8.00 -2.09 21.92
N THR A 253 9.03 -1.34 22.30
CA THR A 253 10.00 -0.74 21.38
C THR A 253 11.40 -0.82 21.97
N ALA A 254 12.41 -0.46 21.19
CA ALA A 254 13.78 -0.28 21.70
C ALA A 254 13.90 0.76 22.83
N LYS A 255 12.91 1.64 23.03
CA LYS A 255 12.89 2.62 24.12
C LYS A 255 12.32 2.08 25.42
N GLY A 256 11.72 0.88 25.40
CA GLY A 256 11.10 0.25 26.55
C GLY A 256 9.69 -0.27 26.26
N LYS A 257 9.04 -0.69 27.34
CA LYS A 257 7.69 -1.23 27.36
C LYS A 257 6.71 -0.21 27.93
N GLU A 258 5.50 -0.20 27.39
CA GLU A 258 4.38 0.59 27.88
C GLU A 258 3.12 -0.28 27.91
N THR A 259 2.41 -0.30 29.04
CA THR A 259 1.12 -0.99 29.16
C THR A 259 0.02 0.03 29.17
N VAL A 260 -0.96 -0.12 28.27
CA VAL A 260 -2.15 0.76 28.21
C VAL A 260 -3.43 -0.07 28.24
N SER A 261 -4.55 0.59 28.53
CA SER A 261 -5.87 -0.06 28.54
C SER A 261 -6.28 -0.53 27.16
N LEU A 262 -6.83 -1.75 27.08
CA LEU A 262 -7.34 -2.36 25.87
C LEU A 262 -8.87 -2.28 25.85
N THR A 263 -9.44 -1.54 24.90
CA THR A 263 -10.89 -1.46 24.73
C THR A 263 -11.38 -2.50 23.74
N PRO A 264 -12.63 -2.98 23.86
CA PRO A 264 -13.24 -3.83 22.85
C PRO A 264 -13.12 -3.24 21.43
N GLY A 265 -12.91 -4.10 20.43
CA GLY A 265 -12.76 -3.70 19.03
C GLY A 265 -11.43 -3.03 18.67
N THR A 266 -10.47 -2.94 19.61
CA THR A 266 -9.11 -2.44 19.29
C THR A 266 -8.44 -3.33 18.25
N GLN A 267 -7.83 -2.69 17.24
CA GLN A 267 -7.13 -3.36 16.14
C GLN A 267 -5.63 -3.00 16.12
N ASP A 268 -4.87 -3.73 15.31
CA ASP A 268 -3.57 -3.28 14.82
C ASP A 268 -3.67 -2.81 13.36
N LEU A 269 -2.58 -2.24 12.83
CA LEU A 269 -2.58 -1.71 11.47
C LEU A 269 -2.91 -2.73 10.38
N LEU A 270 -2.52 -4.00 10.53
CA LEU A 270 -2.80 -5.04 9.53
C LEU A 270 -4.18 -5.65 9.71
N SER A 271 -4.58 -6.00 10.93
CA SER A 271 -5.92 -6.52 11.19
C SER A 271 -7.01 -5.53 10.77
N PHE A 272 -6.79 -4.23 10.99
CA PHE A 272 -7.71 -3.20 10.51
C PHE A 272 -7.93 -3.25 8.98
N MET A 273 -6.90 -3.58 8.17
CA MET A 273 -7.06 -3.69 6.71
C MET A 273 -8.04 -4.80 6.28
N TYR A 274 -8.21 -5.84 7.11
CA TYR A 274 -9.05 -7.00 6.78
C TYR A 274 -10.32 -7.08 7.65
N GLN A 275 -10.50 -6.16 8.60
CA GLN A 275 -11.66 -6.13 9.49
C GLN A 275 -12.98 -6.01 8.73
N PHE A 276 -12.99 -5.28 7.61
CA PHE A 276 -14.20 -5.02 6.84
C PHE A 276 -14.71 -6.22 6.02
N MET A 277 -13.96 -7.32 6.01
CA MET A 277 -14.48 -8.60 5.55
C MET A 277 -15.48 -9.22 6.52
N PHE A 278 -15.48 -8.79 7.79
CA PHE A 278 -16.31 -9.38 8.86
C PHE A 278 -17.39 -8.42 9.35
N VAL A 279 -17.11 -7.12 9.33
CA VAL A 279 -18.03 -6.07 9.75
C VAL A 279 -18.18 -5.10 8.59
N PRO A 280 -19.41 -4.72 8.17
CA PRO A 280 -19.58 -3.78 7.09
C PRO A 280 -18.83 -2.45 7.36
N PRO A 281 -18.10 -1.91 6.37
CA PRO A 281 -17.48 -0.60 6.53
C PRO A 281 -18.58 0.43 6.76
N LEU A 282 -18.33 1.44 7.60
CA LEU A 282 -19.28 2.51 8.01
C LEU A 282 -20.15 2.22 9.25
N GLU A 283 -20.25 0.99 9.73
CA GLU A 283 -21.00 0.68 10.97
C GLU A 283 -20.27 1.18 12.23
N ASN A 284 -18.96 0.98 12.29
CA ASN A 284 -18.11 1.52 13.35
C ASN A 284 -16.81 2.09 12.76
N MET A 285 -16.74 3.43 12.74
CA MET A 285 -15.61 4.16 12.18
C MET A 285 -14.69 4.77 13.25
N GLN A 286 -14.98 4.51 14.54
CA GLN A 286 -14.20 4.98 15.66
C GLN A 286 -13.49 3.81 16.32
N LEU A 287 -12.18 3.71 16.08
CA LEU A 287 -11.41 2.52 16.41
C LEU A 287 -10.12 2.91 17.10
N ASN A 288 -9.73 2.14 18.11
CA ASN A 288 -8.38 2.22 18.64
C ASN A 288 -7.48 1.32 17.80
N ILE A 289 -6.41 1.89 17.23
CA ILE A 289 -5.47 1.17 16.35
C ILE A 289 -4.04 1.37 16.87
N THR A 290 -3.33 0.26 17.06
CA THR A 290 -1.91 0.27 17.42
C THR A 290 -1.01 0.06 16.22
N ASN A 291 0.17 0.68 16.26
CA ASN A 291 1.28 0.38 15.35
C ASN A 291 2.43 -0.35 16.07
N GLY A 292 2.16 -0.98 17.22
CA GLY A 292 3.17 -1.64 18.06
C GLY A 292 3.89 -0.70 19.03
N LYS A 293 3.97 0.59 18.71
CA LYS A 293 4.64 1.61 19.54
C LYS A 293 3.69 2.47 20.36
N ASN A 294 2.49 2.71 19.87
CA ASN A 294 1.49 3.58 20.50
C ASN A 294 0.11 3.10 20.06
N LEU A 295 -0.85 3.25 20.97
CA LEU A 295 -2.27 3.09 20.69
C LEU A 295 -2.86 4.46 20.38
N ARG A 296 -3.60 4.59 19.28
CA ARG A 296 -4.28 5.83 18.91
C ARG A 296 -5.73 5.60 18.59
N HIS A 297 -6.53 6.61 18.85
CA HIS A 297 -7.91 6.66 18.40
C HIS A 297 -7.96 7.20 16.97
N TYR A 298 -8.61 6.46 16.08
CA TYR A 298 -8.87 6.83 14.69
C TYR A 298 -10.37 7.00 14.50
N ALA A 299 -10.77 8.18 14.05
CA ALA A 299 -12.11 8.44 13.53
C ALA A 299 -11.99 8.50 12.01
N TYR A 300 -12.52 7.48 11.34
CA TYR A 300 -12.66 7.45 9.89
C TYR A 300 -14.00 8.06 9.49
N GLU A 301 -14.04 8.65 8.31
CA GLU A 301 -15.23 9.25 7.71
C GLU A 301 -15.50 8.57 6.37
N PHE A 302 -16.77 8.42 6.00
CA PHE A 302 -17.15 8.06 4.65
C PHE A 302 -16.93 9.25 3.72
N VAL A 303 -16.16 9.05 2.66
CA VAL A 303 -15.94 10.08 1.63
C VAL A 303 -16.93 9.91 0.48
N GLY A 304 -17.14 8.67 0.04
CA GLY A 304 -18.04 8.38 -1.07
C GLY A 304 -17.78 7.02 -1.73
N GLU A 305 -18.60 6.71 -2.72
CA GLU A 305 -18.36 5.62 -3.65
C GLU A 305 -17.52 6.08 -4.83
N GLU A 306 -16.46 5.35 -5.15
CA GLU A 306 -15.54 5.70 -6.22
C GLU A 306 -15.25 4.51 -7.14
N LYS A 307 -15.11 4.80 -8.44
CA LYS A 307 -14.55 3.85 -9.40
C LYS A 307 -13.08 4.17 -9.62
N ILE A 308 -12.20 3.25 -9.26
CA ILE A 308 -10.75 3.44 -9.41
C ILE A 308 -10.15 2.44 -10.39
N SER A 309 -9.13 2.87 -11.14
CA SER A 309 -8.34 1.99 -12.01
C SER A 309 -7.22 1.35 -11.20
N THR A 310 -7.09 0.03 -11.30
CA THR A 310 -6.09 -0.78 -10.59
C THR A 310 -5.45 -1.81 -11.52
N GLY A 311 -4.49 -2.59 -11.05
CA GLY A 311 -3.99 -3.74 -11.80
C GLY A 311 -5.03 -4.85 -12.01
N LEU A 312 -6.15 -4.83 -11.28
CA LEU A 312 -7.28 -5.74 -11.45
C LEU A 312 -8.34 -5.21 -12.44
N GLY A 313 -8.10 -4.04 -13.04
CA GLY A 313 -9.08 -3.31 -13.84
C GLY A 313 -9.78 -2.20 -13.05
N ILE A 314 -10.96 -1.78 -13.52
CA ILE A 314 -11.76 -0.75 -12.87
C ILE A 314 -12.63 -1.40 -11.79
N LEU A 315 -12.50 -0.93 -10.55
CA LEU A 315 -13.23 -1.47 -9.39
C LEU A 315 -14.15 -0.42 -8.78
N ASN A 316 -15.33 -0.86 -8.32
CA ASN A 316 -16.18 -0.06 -7.43
C ASN A 316 -15.63 -0.16 -6.01
N THR A 317 -15.53 0.98 -5.33
CA THR A 317 -14.92 1.08 -4.00
C THR A 317 -15.69 2.01 -3.08
N ILE A 318 -15.63 1.72 -1.79
CA ILE A 318 -16.00 2.64 -0.70
C ILE A 318 -14.73 3.37 -0.29
N HIS A 319 -14.71 4.69 -0.39
CA HIS A 319 -13.59 5.52 0.05
C HIS A 319 -13.84 6.02 1.47
N ILE A 320 -12.90 5.72 2.37
CA ILE A 320 -12.88 6.22 3.74
C ILE A 320 -11.61 7.01 4.04
N LEU A 321 -11.72 8.02 4.90
CA LEU A 321 -10.64 8.93 5.25
C LEU A 321 -10.55 9.12 6.76
N HIS A 322 -9.34 9.05 7.30
CA HIS A 322 -9.01 9.58 8.61
C HIS A 322 -8.11 10.81 8.46
N SER A 323 -8.53 11.93 9.06
CA SER A 323 -7.73 13.14 9.17
C SER A 323 -7.02 13.17 10.54
N GLY A 324 -5.69 13.19 10.52
CA GLY A 324 -4.85 13.35 11.71
C GLY A 324 -4.34 14.79 11.89
N ASP A 325 -3.43 15.01 12.85
CA ASP A 325 -2.88 16.35 13.09
C ASP A 325 -2.03 16.86 11.92
N LYS A 326 -1.98 18.18 11.75
CA LYS A 326 -1.07 18.89 10.83
C LYS A 326 -1.17 18.34 9.40
N GLU A 327 -2.39 18.26 8.88
CA GLU A 327 -2.71 17.82 7.51
C GLU A 327 -2.39 16.35 7.21
N ALA A 328 -1.96 15.57 8.19
CA ALA A 328 -1.77 14.14 8.00
C ALA A 328 -3.11 13.47 7.65
N LYS A 329 -3.11 12.57 6.67
CA LYS A 329 -4.32 11.87 6.22
C LYS A 329 -4.02 10.40 5.98
N THR A 330 -5.00 9.55 6.22
CA THR A 330 -4.98 8.13 5.83
C THR A 330 -6.28 7.81 5.12
N GLU A 331 -6.18 7.46 3.85
CA GLU A 331 -7.29 7.18 2.96
C GLU A 331 -7.24 5.70 2.54
N LEU A 332 -8.40 5.04 2.48
CA LEU A 332 -8.54 3.67 2.01
C LEU A 332 -9.68 3.57 1.01
N TRP A 333 -9.45 2.85 -0.09
CA TRP A 333 -10.49 2.46 -1.04
C TRP A 333 -10.74 0.97 -0.90
N LEU A 334 -11.92 0.62 -0.40
CA LEU A 334 -12.33 -0.73 -0.06
C LEU A 334 -13.14 -1.32 -1.23
N ALA A 335 -12.68 -2.40 -1.85
CA ALA A 335 -13.34 -2.95 -3.03
C ALA A 335 -14.61 -3.75 -2.68
N THR A 336 -15.76 -3.27 -3.16
CA THR A 336 -17.06 -3.88 -2.84
C THR A 336 -17.21 -5.30 -3.42
N ALA A 337 -16.57 -5.58 -4.55
CA ALA A 337 -16.55 -6.89 -5.18
C ALA A 337 -15.65 -7.92 -4.47
N TYR A 338 -14.80 -7.48 -3.53
CA TYR A 338 -13.81 -8.32 -2.86
C TYR A 338 -13.92 -8.21 -1.33
N GLN A 339 -15.15 -8.21 -0.80
CA GLN A 339 -15.41 -8.17 0.65
C GLN A 339 -14.71 -7.01 1.36
N TYR A 340 -14.67 -5.84 0.70
CA TYR A 340 -14.12 -4.60 1.24
C TYR A 340 -12.64 -4.65 1.62
N ILE A 341 -11.86 -5.56 1.02
CA ILE A 341 -10.39 -5.46 1.14
C ILE A 341 -9.89 -4.14 0.51
N PRO A 342 -8.89 -3.48 1.11
CA PRO A 342 -8.32 -2.27 0.57
C PRO A 342 -7.57 -2.59 -0.73
N VAL A 343 -7.95 -1.89 -1.79
CA VAL A 343 -7.30 -1.98 -3.11
C VAL A 343 -6.45 -0.75 -3.42
N LYS A 344 -6.63 0.31 -2.63
CA LYS A 344 -5.76 1.49 -2.62
C LYS A 344 -5.66 2.02 -1.19
N ILE A 345 -4.45 2.39 -0.79
CA ILE A 345 -4.15 3.02 0.50
C ILE A 345 -3.32 4.26 0.22
N ARG A 346 -3.73 5.42 0.71
CA ARG A 346 -2.98 6.67 0.54
C ARG A 346 -2.74 7.31 1.90
N LYS A 347 -1.47 7.54 2.20
CA LYS A 347 -1.05 8.20 3.43
C LYS A 347 -0.38 9.51 3.09
N THR A 348 -0.89 10.59 3.67
CA THR A 348 -0.23 11.90 3.65
C THR A 348 0.40 12.14 5.01
N GLU A 349 1.70 12.36 5.04
CA GLU A 349 2.47 12.66 6.24
C GLU A 349 2.39 14.15 6.60
N LYS A 350 2.78 14.51 7.82
CA LYS A 350 2.74 15.90 8.34
C LYS A 350 3.60 16.91 7.55
N ASN A 351 4.54 16.42 6.76
CA ASN A 351 5.40 17.22 5.87
C ASN A 351 4.82 17.33 4.44
N GLY A 352 3.61 16.82 4.21
CA GLY A 352 2.96 16.77 2.89
C GLY A 352 3.43 15.62 2.00
N GLU A 353 4.35 14.78 2.47
CA GLU A 353 4.80 13.62 1.72
C GLU A 353 3.66 12.59 1.58
N VAL A 354 3.45 12.11 0.36
CA VAL A 354 2.41 11.12 0.06
C VAL A 354 3.05 9.77 -0.22
N ILE A 355 2.50 8.73 0.40
CA ILE A 355 2.78 7.33 0.06
C ILE A 355 1.46 6.73 -0.41
N GLU A 356 1.45 6.21 -1.63
CA GLU A 356 0.28 5.59 -2.23
C GLU A 356 0.59 4.13 -2.55
N GLN A 357 -0.25 3.21 -2.07
CA GLN A 357 -0.23 1.80 -2.40
C GLN A 357 -1.43 1.49 -3.28
N THR A 358 -1.23 0.91 -4.46
CA THR A 358 -2.32 0.50 -5.36
C THR A 358 -2.17 -0.97 -5.71
N ILE A 359 -3.26 -1.73 -5.63
CA ILE A 359 -3.25 -3.16 -5.89
C ILE A 359 -2.90 -3.45 -7.36
N ARG A 360 -2.03 -4.43 -7.56
CA ARG A 360 -1.62 -4.95 -8.87
C ARG A 360 -2.21 -6.32 -9.14
N GLN A 361 -2.16 -7.19 -8.14
CA GLN A 361 -2.61 -8.58 -8.25
C GLN A 361 -3.32 -9.00 -6.97
N LEU A 362 -4.28 -9.91 -7.14
CA LEU A 362 -5.07 -10.46 -6.06
C LEU A 362 -5.35 -11.92 -6.35
N SER A 363 -4.97 -12.79 -5.42
CA SER A 363 -5.30 -14.21 -5.42
C SER A 363 -6.11 -14.53 -4.17
N THR A 364 -7.20 -15.27 -4.32
CA THR A 364 -8.09 -15.60 -3.20
C THR A 364 -8.55 -17.04 -3.25
N THR A 365 -8.78 -17.62 -2.07
CA THR A 365 -9.39 -18.95 -1.92
C THR A 365 -10.61 -18.84 -1.03
N MET A 366 -11.77 -19.26 -1.54
CA MET A 366 -13.02 -19.35 -0.78
C MET A 366 -13.07 -20.62 0.07
N PRO A 367 -13.90 -20.66 1.13
CA PRO A 367 -14.25 -21.93 1.78
C PRO A 367 -14.85 -22.90 0.77
N GLU A 368 -14.52 -24.18 0.90
CA GLU A 368 -15.09 -25.28 0.08
C GLU A 368 -16.59 -25.49 0.32
#